data_AF-A0A517SLM0-F1
#
_entry.id   AF-A0A517SLM0-F1
#
_cell.length_a   1.000
_cell.length_b   1.000
_cell.length_c   1.000
_cell.angle_alpha   90.00
_cell.angle_beta   90.00
_cell.angle_gamma   90.00
#
_symmetry.space_group_name_H-M   'P 1'
#
loop_
_entity.id
_entity.type
_entity.pdbx_description
1 polymer ?
#
loop_
_entity_poly.entity_id
_entity_poly.type
_entity_poly.pdbx_seq_one_letter_code
_entity_poly.pdbx_strand_id
1 'polypeptide(L)'
;MPHTPFIPSTPCLCASRRKVDASPPLHEISRHRAPDIDSRPKGVLLIERKLSFRRALGEALRGQGFDLWTAVDCAEGVDVYGRFWPLIEIILCDTQSTGVNEGAVAALRRVNPRARLCLMCNDRGSATQVALRHFGALRSFDQSIHSLREVTGSLWNLASHSDAVPTLPGPPATLNREDNAPPMRGVESRASSTRCYGWLRRVMFRVVAGISSVMKLATNLRSGFRERPSV
;
A
#
# COMPACT_ATOMS: atom_id res chain seq x y z
N MET A 1 -10.82 6.44 69.76
CA MET A 1 -12.08 6.82 70.43
C MET A 1 -12.07 8.32 70.61
N PRO A 2 -13.18 9.02 70.39
CA PRO A 2 -13.61 9.62 69.13
C PRO A 2 -13.56 11.16 69.20
N HIS A 3 -13.84 11.87 68.09
CA HIS A 3 -14.63 13.11 68.02
C HIS A 3 -14.58 13.65 66.58
N THR A 4 -15.43 13.10 65.68
CA THR A 4 -16.25 13.96 64.80
C THR A 4 -17.34 14.61 65.66
N PRO A 5 -18.00 15.75 65.31
CA PRO A 5 -18.21 16.31 63.97
C PRO A 5 -18.17 17.86 63.89
N PHE A 6 -18.21 18.45 62.69
CA PHE A 6 -19.13 19.57 62.41
C PHE A 6 -19.28 19.81 60.90
N ILE A 7 -20.53 19.72 60.44
CA ILE A 7 -20.99 20.14 59.11
C ILE A 7 -21.67 21.50 59.30
N PRO A 8 -21.28 22.54 58.55
CA PRO A 8 -22.21 23.63 58.26
C PRO A 8 -22.76 23.51 56.83
N SER A 9 -24.09 23.49 56.80
CA SER A 9 -24.98 23.54 55.65
C SER A 9 -24.97 24.92 54.97
N THR A 10 -24.90 24.93 53.63
CA THR A 10 -25.53 25.83 52.62
C THR A 10 -25.70 27.34 52.91
N PRO A 11 -25.47 28.22 51.90
CA PRO A 11 -26.62 28.63 51.07
C PRO A 11 -26.37 28.94 49.57
N CYS A 12 -27.48 28.79 48.83
CA CYS A 12 -27.98 29.60 47.71
C CYS A 12 -27.30 29.60 46.34
N LEU A 13 -27.98 28.88 45.44
CA LEU A 13 -28.41 29.32 44.11
C LEU A 13 -28.45 30.85 43.93
N CYS A 14 -27.56 31.36 43.08
CA CYS A 14 -27.82 32.56 42.28
C CYS A 14 -27.59 32.22 40.82
N ALA A 15 -28.65 32.40 40.05
CA ALA A 15 -28.73 32.21 38.62
C ALA A 15 -27.69 33.06 37.88
N SER A 16 -26.86 32.41 37.06
CA SER A 16 -26.11 33.09 36.01
C SER A 16 -26.61 32.57 34.66
N ARG A 17 -27.58 33.31 34.11
CA ARG A 17 -27.95 33.26 32.68
C ARG A 17 -26.70 33.61 31.87
N ARG A 18 -25.98 32.61 31.37
CA ARG A 18 -25.10 32.84 30.22
C ARG A 18 -25.97 32.80 28.96
N LYS A 19 -25.92 33.92 28.24
CA LYS A 19 -26.40 34.08 26.86
C LYS A 19 -26.01 32.84 26.05
N VAL A 20 -27.02 32.22 25.47
CA VAL A 20 -26.90 31.28 24.37
C VAL A 20 -26.43 32.10 23.18
N ASP A 21 -25.13 32.20 22.99
CA ASP A 21 -24.58 32.73 21.75
C ASP A 21 -24.86 31.71 20.64
N ALA A 22 -25.37 32.26 19.54
CA ALA A 22 -25.86 31.61 18.35
C ALA A 22 -25.08 30.34 17.99
N SER A 23 -25.79 29.21 17.98
CA SER A 23 -25.35 28.03 17.25
C SER A 23 -25.07 28.42 15.80
N PRO A 24 -23.88 28.10 15.25
CA PRO A 24 -23.66 28.21 13.82
C PRO A 24 -24.66 27.30 13.09
N PRO A 25 -25.14 27.69 11.90
CA PRO A 25 -26.09 26.89 11.14
C PRO A 25 -25.47 25.52 10.84
N LEU A 26 -26.14 24.46 11.29
CA LEU A 26 -25.87 23.06 10.95
C LEU A 26 -26.22 22.77 9.48
N HIS A 27 -25.64 23.54 8.57
CA HIS A 27 -25.77 23.41 7.11
C HIS A 27 -24.41 23.15 6.49
N GLU A 28 -23.73 22.09 6.90
CA GLU A 28 -22.95 21.27 5.96
C GLU A 28 -22.62 19.92 6.61
N ILE A 29 -23.67 19.14 6.90
CA ILE A 29 -23.51 17.69 6.97
C ILE A 29 -22.92 17.31 5.62
N SER A 30 -21.63 16.98 5.63
CA SER A 30 -20.93 16.31 4.55
C SER A 30 -21.90 15.35 3.93
N ARG A 31 -22.32 15.63 2.70
CA ARG A 31 -23.05 14.68 1.89
C ARG A 31 -22.11 13.49 1.80
N HIS A 32 -22.30 12.51 2.67
CA HIS A 32 -21.78 11.17 2.51
C HIS A 32 -22.38 10.71 1.19
N ARG A 33 -21.65 11.01 0.12
CA ARG A 33 -21.97 10.59 -1.23
C ARG A 33 -22.23 9.10 -1.11
N ALA A 34 -23.43 8.68 -1.48
CA ALA A 34 -23.73 7.25 -1.58
C ALA A 34 -22.56 6.62 -2.34
N PRO A 35 -21.95 5.53 -1.81
CA PRO A 35 -20.81 4.91 -2.47
C PRO A 35 -21.22 4.63 -3.91
N ASP A 36 -20.47 5.21 -4.83
CA ASP A 36 -20.70 5.04 -6.26
C ASP A 36 -20.69 3.53 -6.51
N ILE A 37 -21.67 2.98 -7.21
CA ILE A 37 -21.80 1.52 -7.35
C ILE A 37 -20.61 0.93 -8.15
N ASP A 38 -19.88 1.80 -8.87
CA ASP A 38 -18.60 1.49 -9.52
C ASP A 38 -17.36 1.68 -8.64
N SER A 39 -17.51 2.13 -7.38
CA SER A 39 -16.41 2.28 -6.42
C SER A 39 -16.06 0.93 -5.80
N ARG A 40 -15.50 0.02 -6.60
CA ARG A 40 -14.81 -1.13 -6.01
C ARG A 40 -13.75 -0.59 -5.03
N PRO A 41 -13.63 -1.20 -3.84
CA PRO A 41 -12.61 -0.80 -2.88
C PRO A 41 -11.25 -0.85 -3.55
N LYS A 42 -10.50 0.23 -3.33
CA LYS A 42 -9.21 0.42 -3.98
C LYS A 42 -8.17 -0.42 -3.26
N GLY A 43 -7.40 -1.21 -4.01
CA GLY A 43 -6.51 -2.20 -3.43
C GLY A 43 -5.08 -1.71 -3.29
N VAL A 44 -4.51 -1.82 -2.09
CA VAL A 44 -3.15 -1.38 -1.78
C VAL A 44 -2.33 -2.53 -1.21
N LEU A 45 -1.12 -2.73 -1.74
CA LEU A 45 -0.09 -3.53 -1.12
C LEU A 45 0.91 -2.64 -0.40
N LEU A 46 0.97 -2.73 0.93
CA LEU A 46 1.94 -2.04 1.76
C LEU A 46 3.13 -2.96 2.07
N ILE A 47 4.33 -2.58 1.61
CA ILE A 47 5.59 -3.25 1.92
C ILE A 47 6.37 -2.38 2.90
N GLU A 48 6.41 -2.81 4.16
CA GLU A 48 6.98 -2.04 5.27
C GLU A 48 7.49 -3.00 6.35
N ARG A 49 8.73 -2.85 6.80
CA ARG A 49 9.31 -3.75 7.82
C ARG A 49 8.84 -3.42 9.23
N LYS A 50 8.71 -2.13 9.57
CA LYS A 50 8.41 -1.68 10.93
C LYS A 50 6.95 -1.94 11.28
N LEU A 51 6.71 -2.93 12.15
CA LEU A 51 5.37 -3.39 12.54
C LEU A 51 4.46 -2.25 13.03
N SER A 52 4.98 -1.33 13.84
CA SER A 52 4.17 -0.22 14.39
C SER A 52 3.70 0.74 13.29
N PHE A 53 4.59 1.08 12.36
CA PHE A 53 4.25 1.94 11.23
C PHE A 53 3.27 1.23 10.29
N ARG A 54 3.52 -0.05 9.97
CA ARG A 54 2.63 -0.88 9.16
C ARG A 54 1.22 -1.00 9.75
N ARG A 55 1.09 -1.11 11.08
CA ARG A 55 -0.21 -1.13 11.77
C ARG A 55 -0.91 0.22 11.68
N ALA A 56 -0.25 1.30 12.08
CA ALA A 56 -0.84 2.63 12.08
C ALA A 56 -1.27 3.08 10.67
N LEU A 57 -0.39 2.91 9.68
CA LEU A 57 -0.71 3.21 8.29
C LEU A 57 -1.80 2.27 7.76
N GLY A 58 -1.77 0.99 8.14
CA GLY A 58 -2.77 0.04 7.71
C GLY A 58 -4.17 0.31 8.24
N GLU A 59 -4.28 0.75 9.49
CA GLU A 59 -5.54 1.21 10.08
C GLU A 59 -6.05 2.47 9.38
N ALA A 60 -5.17 3.44 9.11
CA ALA A 60 -5.52 4.66 8.39
C ALA A 60 -6.02 4.39 6.97
N LEU A 61 -5.35 3.50 6.22
CA LEU A 61 -5.77 3.12 4.86
C LEU A 61 -7.11 2.40 4.86
N ARG A 62 -7.30 1.42 5.75
CA ARG A 62 -8.60 0.72 5.86
C ARG A 62 -9.71 1.66 6.26
N GLY A 63 -9.44 2.61 7.17
CA GLY A 63 -10.40 3.65 7.55
C GLY A 63 -10.80 4.59 6.41
N GLN A 64 -10.07 4.60 5.30
CA GLN A 64 -10.37 5.34 4.07
C GLN A 64 -10.99 4.46 2.98
N GLY A 65 -11.35 3.21 3.28
CA GLY A 65 -12.04 2.30 2.35
C GLY A 65 -11.11 1.54 1.39
N PHE A 66 -9.81 1.48 1.67
CA PHE A 66 -8.88 0.64 0.91
C PHE A 66 -8.91 -0.82 1.39
N ASP A 67 -8.87 -1.75 0.44
CA ASP A 67 -8.48 -3.13 0.71
C ASP A 67 -6.95 -3.19 0.83
N LEU A 68 -6.46 -3.76 1.93
CA LEU A 68 -5.04 -3.71 2.27
C LEU A 68 -4.42 -5.09 2.41
N TRP A 69 -3.40 -5.31 1.59
CA TRP A 69 -2.42 -6.37 1.73
C TRP A 69 -1.13 -5.82 2.32
N THR A 70 -0.42 -6.64 3.08
CA THR A 70 0.81 -6.23 3.75
C THR A 70 1.92 -7.23 3.54
N ALA A 71 3.15 -6.74 3.41
CA ALA A 71 4.37 -7.53 3.40
C ALA A 71 5.47 -6.82 4.22
N VAL A 72 6.40 -7.58 4.78
CA VAL A 72 7.52 -7.06 5.59
C VAL A 72 8.74 -6.70 4.76
N ASP A 73 8.85 -7.25 3.55
CA ASP A 73 9.94 -7.02 2.62
C ASP A 73 9.52 -7.22 1.15
N CYS A 74 10.41 -6.89 0.23
CA CYS A 74 10.14 -6.99 -1.21
C CYS A 74 9.87 -8.44 -1.69
N ALA A 75 10.48 -9.46 -1.07
CA ALA A 75 10.30 -10.84 -1.50
C ALA A 75 8.89 -11.32 -1.16
N GLU A 76 8.45 -11.08 0.09
CA GLU A 76 7.06 -11.31 0.49
C GLU A 76 6.10 -10.44 -0.33
N GLY A 77 6.47 -9.18 -0.60
CA GLY A 77 5.67 -8.28 -1.42
C GLY A 77 5.43 -8.80 -2.84
N VAL A 78 6.45 -9.36 -3.49
CA VAL A 78 6.31 -9.99 -4.81
C VAL A 78 5.42 -11.23 -4.74
N ASP A 79 5.57 -12.06 -3.71
CA ASP A 79 4.74 -13.25 -3.53
C ASP A 79 3.26 -12.90 -3.30
N VAL A 80 2.99 -11.89 -2.48
CA VAL A 80 1.64 -11.38 -2.23
C VAL A 80 1.06 -10.76 -3.50
N TYR A 81 1.83 -9.91 -4.19
CA TYR A 81 1.39 -9.29 -5.43
C TYR A 81 1.09 -10.34 -6.50
N GLY A 82 1.96 -11.34 -6.68
CA GLY A 82 1.72 -12.44 -7.64
C GLY A 82 0.40 -13.18 -7.45
N ARG A 83 -0.08 -13.29 -6.19
CA ARG A 83 -1.35 -13.96 -5.86
C ARG A 83 -2.56 -13.06 -6.00
N PHE A 84 -2.42 -11.76 -5.73
CA PHE A 84 -3.54 -10.84 -5.57
C PHE A 84 -3.49 -9.63 -6.52
N TRP A 85 -2.60 -9.59 -7.51
CA TRP A 85 -2.42 -8.43 -8.39
C TRP A 85 -3.70 -7.92 -9.06
N PRO A 86 -4.71 -8.74 -9.45
CA PRO A 86 -5.94 -8.19 -10.05
C PRO A 86 -6.77 -7.36 -9.06
N LEU A 87 -6.50 -7.53 -7.76
CA LEU A 87 -7.14 -6.80 -6.67
C LEU A 87 -6.26 -5.67 -6.13
N ILE A 88 -4.98 -5.58 -6.52
CA ILE A 88 -4.04 -4.58 -6.01
C ILE A 88 -3.73 -3.56 -7.10
N GLU A 89 -4.22 -2.34 -6.91
CA GLU A 89 -4.02 -1.24 -7.85
C GLU A 89 -2.75 -0.46 -7.58
N ILE A 90 -2.37 -0.30 -6.31
CA ILE A 90 -1.17 0.45 -5.91
C ILE A 90 -0.28 -0.38 -4.99
N ILE A 91 1.03 -0.33 -5.24
CA ILE A 91 2.06 -0.87 -4.36
C ILE A 91 2.73 0.31 -3.67
N LEU A 92 2.65 0.37 -2.34
CA LEU A 92 3.33 1.36 -1.51
C LEU A 92 4.49 0.69 -0.78
N CYS A 93 5.73 1.11 -1.05
CA CYS A 93 6.91 0.41 -0.57
C CYS A 93 7.88 1.34 0.15
N ASP A 94 8.31 0.98 1.36
CA ASP A 94 9.40 1.68 2.05
C ASP A 94 10.77 1.35 1.44
N THR A 95 11.46 2.36 0.92
CA THR A 95 12.77 2.21 0.29
C THR A 95 13.90 1.85 1.26
N GLN A 96 13.88 2.38 2.49
CA GLN A 96 15.01 2.21 3.41
C GLN A 96 15.00 0.83 4.08
N SER A 97 13.83 0.39 4.54
CA SER A 97 13.74 -0.84 5.33
C SER A 97 13.53 -2.11 4.51
N THR A 98 12.97 -2.01 3.29
CA THR A 98 12.59 -3.19 2.51
C THR A 98 13.64 -3.64 1.51
N GLY A 99 14.68 -2.82 1.28
CA GLY A 99 15.73 -3.10 0.30
C GLY A 99 15.21 -3.11 -1.14
N VAL A 100 14.30 -2.19 -1.48
CA VAL A 100 13.79 -2.03 -2.85
C VAL A 100 14.95 -1.91 -3.80
N ASN A 101 15.02 -2.82 -4.75
CA ASN A 101 16.02 -2.84 -5.79
C ASN A 101 15.36 -3.08 -7.15
N GLU A 102 16.14 -2.91 -8.21
CA GLU A 102 15.69 -3.11 -9.59
C GLU A 102 15.09 -4.51 -9.79
N GLY A 103 15.67 -5.52 -9.14
CA GLY A 103 15.21 -6.90 -9.22
C GLY A 103 13.79 -7.09 -8.68
N ALA A 104 13.46 -6.45 -7.56
CA ALA A 104 12.12 -6.47 -6.97
C ALA A 104 11.11 -5.76 -7.86
N VAL A 105 11.44 -4.56 -8.35
CA VAL A 105 10.57 -3.80 -9.26
C VAL A 105 10.36 -4.55 -10.58
N ALA A 106 11.41 -5.15 -11.14
CA ALA A 106 11.31 -6.00 -12.31
C ALA A 106 10.45 -7.24 -12.06
N ALA A 107 10.53 -7.85 -10.87
CA ALA A 107 9.69 -8.98 -10.51
C ALA A 107 8.20 -8.60 -10.41
N LEU A 108 7.89 -7.45 -9.79
CA LEU A 108 6.52 -6.92 -9.74
C LEU A 108 5.99 -6.61 -11.15
N ARG A 109 6.82 -6.01 -12.01
CA ARG A 109 6.46 -5.69 -13.40
C ARG A 109 6.32 -6.91 -14.30
N ARG A 110 7.03 -8.00 -14.02
CA ARG A 110 6.81 -9.29 -14.72
C ARG A 110 5.42 -9.86 -14.45
N VAL A 111 4.87 -9.63 -13.25
CA VAL A 111 3.49 -10.02 -12.92
C VAL A 111 2.50 -9.09 -13.62
N ASN A 112 2.71 -7.79 -13.51
CA ASN A 112 1.87 -6.77 -14.15
C ASN A 112 2.75 -5.62 -14.67
N PRO A 113 2.93 -5.48 -16.01
CA PRO A 113 3.73 -4.38 -16.57
C PRO A 113 3.21 -2.98 -16.21
N ARG A 114 1.92 -2.88 -15.82
CA ARG A 114 1.26 -1.65 -15.39
C ARG A 114 1.24 -1.47 -13.87
N ALA A 115 2.03 -2.25 -13.12
CA ALA A 115 2.12 -2.14 -11.67
C ALA A 115 2.46 -0.69 -11.25
N ARG A 116 1.60 -0.11 -10.42
CA ARG A 116 1.70 1.29 -9.97
C ARG A 116 2.45 1.35 -8.66
N LEU A 117 3.73 1.69 -8.73
CA LEU A 117 4.61 1.74 -7.57
C LEU A 117 4.65 3.16 -6.99
N CYS A 118 4.47 3.26 -5.68
CA CYS A 118 4.77 4.45 -4.88
C CYS A 118 5.83 4.09 -3.85
N LEU A 119 6.73 5.03 -3.57
CA LEU A 119 7.83 4.85 -2.64
C LEU A 119 7.57 5.64 -1.36
N MET A 120 7.94 5.09 -0.21
CA MET A 120 8.12 5.83 1.03
C MET A 120 9.62 5.95 1.27
N CYS A 121 10.10 7.18 1.49
CA CYS A 121 11.50 7.50 1.69
C CYS A 121 11.63 8.35 2.94
N ASN A 122 12.68 8.18 3.73
CA ASN A 122 12.95 9.06 4.88
C ASN A 122 13.98 10.16 4.52
N ASP A 123 14.23 10.36 3.22
CA ASP A 123 15.16 11.38 2.71
C ASP A 123 14.44 12.29 1.71
N ARG A 124 14.59 13.61 1.89
CA ARG A 124 14.09 14.66 0.99
C ARG A 124 15.09 15.04 -0.10
N GLY A 125 16.30 14.47 -0.06
CA GLY A 125 17.39 14.78 -0.95
C GLY A 125 17.18 14.34 -2.39
N SER A 126 18.13 14.72 -3.24
CA SER A 126 18.20 14.35 -4.66
C SER A 126 18.19 12.83 -4.88
N ALA A 127 18.66 12.05 -3.91
CA ALA A 127 18.64 10.58 -3.94
C ALA A 127 17.22 10.02 -4.12
N THR A 128 16.20 10.63 -3.50
CA THR A 128 14.80 10.20 -3.63
C THR A 128 14.25 10.44 -5.03
N GLN A 129 14.58 11.57 -5.66
CA GLN A 129 14.17 11.83 -7.05
C GLN A 129 14.86 10.88 -8.03
N VAL A 130 16.14 10.56 -7.80
CA VAL A 130 16.86 9.57 -8.61
C VAL A 130 16.21 8.20 -8.49
N ALA A 131 15.90 7.75 -7.26
CA ALA A 131 15.20 6.48 -7.03
C ALA A 131 13.82 6.45 -7.72
N LEU A 132 13.03 7.52 -7.64
CA LEU A 132 11.74 7.62 -8.33
C LEU A 132 11.87 7.44 -9.84
N ARG A 133 12.78 8.18 -10.48
CA ARG A 133 13.01 8.11 -11.92
C ARG A 133 13.52 6.74 -12.33
N HIS A 134 14.47 6.22 -11.55
CA HIS A 134 15.13 4.96 -11.83
C HIS A 134 14.16 3.76 -11.72
N PHE A 135 13.31 3.73 -10.70
CA PHE A 135 12.31 2.69 -10.54
C PHE A 135 11.02 2.93 -11.32
N GLY A 136 10.83 4.11 -11.92
CA GLY A 136 9.58 4.49 -12.60
C GLY A 136 8.39 4.48 -11.64
N ALA A 137 8.60 4.92 -10.40
CA ALA A 137 7.54 5.06 -9.42
C ALA A 137 6.70 6.32 -9.69
N LEU A 138 5.40 6.24 -9.40
CA LEU A 138 4.45 7.32 -9.65
C LEU A 138 4.63 8.48 -8.68
N ARG A 139 4.99 8.19 -7.43
CA ARG A 139 5.13 9.18 -6.36
C ARG A 139 6.02 8.68 -5.24
N SER A 140 6.71 9.61 -4.58
CA SER A 140 7.41 9.37 -3.31
C SER A 140 6.69 10.07 -2.17
N PHE A 141 6.73 9.46 -1.00
CA PHE A 141 6.25 9.98 0.25
C PHE A 141 7.40 10.03 1.26
N ASP A 142 7.66 11.19 1.84
CA ASP A 142 8.51 11.42 3.00
C ASP A 142 7.94 10.83 4.32
N GLN A 143 8.57 9.79 4.84
CA GLN A 143 8.18 9.15 6.10
C GLN A 143 8.27 10.08 7.32
N SER A 144 9.10 11.14 7.27
CA SER A 144 9.36 11.99 8.43
C SER A 144 8.22 12.97 8.74
N ILE A 145 7.45 13.41 7.73
CA ILE A 145 6.58 14.59 7.84
C ILE A 145 5.16 14.35 7.29
N HIS A 146 4.87 13.21 6.67
CA HIS A 146 3.53 13.00 6.16
C HIS A 146 2.49 12.76 7.24
N SER A 147 1.50 13.65 7.26
CA SER A 147 0.21 13.30 7.83
C SER A 147 -0.33 12.10 7.06
N LEU A 148 -0.80 11.07 7.78
CA LEU A 148 -1.45 9.90 7.18
C LEU A 148 -2.53 10.29 6.16
N ARG A 149 -3.18 11.44 6.38
CA ARG A 149 -4.16 12.07 5.50
C ARG A 149 -3.60 12.42 4.12
N GLU A 150 -2.37 12.91 4.03
CA GLU A 150 -1.76 13.25 2.74
C GLU A 150 -1.49 12.00 1.92
N VAL A 151 -0.95 10.96 2.56
CA VAL A 151 -0.69 9.66 1.91
C VAL A 151 -2.00 9.07 1.41
N THR A 152 -3.02 8.96 2.28
CA THR A 152 -4.29 8.35 1.90
C THR A 152 -5.01 9.12 0.80
N GLY A 153 -5.08 10.46 0.88
CA GLY A 153 -5.70 11.29 -0.15
C GLY A 153 -4.95 11.21 -1.49
N SER A 154 -3.62 11.13 -1.45
CA SER A 154 -2.79 10.96 -2.64
C SER A 154 -2.99 9.60 -3.30
N LEU A 155 -3.07 8.53 -2.51
CA LEU A 155 -3.37 7.19 -3.01
C LEU A 155 -4.77 7.12 -3.61
N TRP A 156 -5.75 7.79 -3.01
CA TRP A 156 -7.11 7.82 -3.54
C TRP A 156 -7.17 8.49 -4.91
N ASN A 157 -6.51 9.65 -5.03
CA ASN A 157 -6.36 10.33 -6.31
C ASN A 157 -5.67 9.44 -7.34
N LEU A 158 -4.57 8.79 -6.99
CA LEU A 158 -3.90 7.87 -7.91
C LEU A 158 -4.86 6.73 -8.33
N ALA A 159 -5.49 6.05 -7.38
CA ALA A 159 -6.34 4.90 -7.65
C ALA A 159 -7.60 5.24 -8.46
N SER A 160 -8.06 6.49 -8.39
CA SER A 160 -9.20 7.01 -9.16
C SER A 160 -8.86 7.33 -10.60
N HIS A 161 -7.61 7.70 -10.92
CA HIS A 161 -7.19 8.09 -12.28
C HIS A 161 -6.46 6.97 -13.01
N SER A 162 -7.12 5.81 -13.18
CA SER A 162 -6.47 4.62 -13.77
C SER A 162 -6.11 4.75 -15.25
N ASP A 163 -6.58 5.79 -15.95
CA ASP A 163 -6.48 5.88 -17.41
C ASP A 163 -5.14 6.42 -17.93
N ALA A 164 -4.34 7.08 -17.07
CA ALA A 164 -3.02 7.56 -17.44
C ALA A 164 -1.95 6.60 -16.91
N VAL A 165 -1.75 5.47 -17.60
CA VAL A 165 -0.48 4.73 -17.43
C VAL A 165 0.60 5.61 -18.06
N PRO A 166 1.54 6.19 -17.28
CA PRO A 166 2.69 6.82 -17.91
C PRO A 166 3.39 5.74 -18.70
N THR A 167 3.41 5.87 -20.02
CA THR A 167 4.29 5.07 -20.86
C THR A 167 5.68 5.34 -20.33
N LEU A 168 6.22 4.38 -19.56
CA LEU A 168 7.59 4.50 -19.10
C LEU A 168 8.43 4.72 -20.34
N PRO A 169 9.35 5.70 -20.35
CA PRO A 169 10.35 5.73 -21.40
C PRO A 169 10.94 4.32 -21.45
N GLY A 170 10.96 3.72 -22.65
CA GLY A 170 11.55 2.39 -22.82
C GLY A 170 12.90 2.33 -22.11
N PRO A 171 13.34 1.14 -21.65
CA PRO A 171 14.62 1.00 -20.96
C PRO A 171 15.64 1.87 -21.69
N PRO A 172 16.38 2.75 -20.98
CA PRO A 172 17.32 3.65 -21.64
C PRO A 172 18.13 2.78 -22.57
N ALA A 173 18.00 3.02 -23.89
CA ALA A 173 18.64 2.21 -24.91
C ALA A 173 20.07 2.02 -24.41
N THR A 174 20.41 0.78 -24.07
CA THR A 174 21.66 0.46 -23.39
C THR A 174 22.74 1.20 -24.14
N LEU A 175 23.46 2.07 -23.43
CA LEU A 175 24.76 2.53 -23.88
C LEU A 175 25.51 1.25 -24.25
N ASN A 176 25.62 0.98 -25.54
CA ASN A 176 26.52 0.00 -26.11
C ASN A 176 27.92 0.48 -25.72
N ARG A 177 28.33 0.11 -24.51
CA ARG A 177 29.67 0.28 -23.96
C ARG A 177 30.28 -1.09 -23.77
N GLU A 178 30.07 -1.95 -24.75
CA GLU A 178 30.97 -3.05 -25.08
C GLU A 178 31.75 -2.55 -26.28
N ASP A 179 32.91 -1.96 -26.02
CA ASP A 179 34.09 -1.91 -26.89
C ASP A 179 35.06 -0.87 -26.30
N ASN A 180 36.26 -1.31 -25.94
CA ASN A 180 37.37 -0.59 -25.29
C ASN A 180 37.39 -0.60 -23.74
N ALA A 181 37.59 -1.78 -23.16
CA ALA A 181 38.36 -1.90 -21.92
C ALA A 181 39.60 -2.80 -22.18
N PRO A 182 40.82 -2.39 -21.78
CA PRO A 182 42.03 -3.15 -22.02
C PRO A 182 42.07 -4.44 -21.18
N PRO A 183 42.83 -5.48 -21.61
CA PRO A 183 42.87 -6.76 -20.95
C PRO A 183 43.54 -6.66 -19.58
N MET A 184 42.75 -6.65 -18.52
CA MET A 184 43.24 -6.85 -17.14
C MET A 184 43.32 -8.35 -16.85
N ARG A 185 44.56 -8.83 -16.67
CA ARG A 185 44.88 -10.19 -16.22
C ARG A 185 44.39 -10.40 -14.78
N GLY A 186 43.64 -11.48 -14.59
CA GLY A 186 43.77 -12.40 -13.45
C GLY A 186 43.40 -11.88 -12.07
N VAL A 187 42.12 -12.01 -11.70
CA VAL A 187 41.74 -12.33 -10.32
C VAL A 187 40.60 -13.34 -10.37
N GLU A 188 40.83 -14.52 -9.79
CA GLU A 188 39.88 -15.63 -9.69
C GLU A 188 38.62 -15.21 -8.91
N SER A 189 37.48 -15.24 -9.58
CA SER A 189 36.17 -14.99 -8.97
C SER A 189 35.51 -16.32 -8.59
N ARG A 190 35.43 -16.57 -7.28
CA ARG A 190 34.63 -17.67 -6.72
C ARG A 190 33.14 -17.39 -6.91
N ALA A 191 32.48 -18.38 -7.50
CA ALA A 191 31.07 -18.43 -7.83
C ALA A 191 30.12 -18.09 -6.66
N SER A 192 29.14 -17.24 -6.92
CA SER A 192 27.88 -17.15 -6.17
C SER A 192 26.78 -16.50 -7.04
N SER A 193 26.37 -17.18 -8.13
CA SER A 193 25.32 -16.67 -9.04
C SER A 193 24.26 -17.72 -9.43
N THR A 194 24.00 -18.71 -8.58
CA THR A 194 22.99 -19.76 -8.84
C THR A 194 21.77 -19.74 -7.92
N ARG A 195 21.71 -18.84 -6.92
CA ARG A 195 20.56 -18.78 -5.98
C ARG A 195 19.33 -18.05 -6.53
N CYS A 196 19.46 -17.14 -7.51
CA CYS A 196 18.32 -16.37 -8.03
C CYS A 196 17.35 -17.21 -8.89
N TYR A 197 17.84 -18.24 -9.62
CA TYR A 197 16.99 -19.04 -10.51
C TYR A 197 16.13 -20.09 -9.79
N GLY A 198 16.56 -20.59 -8.63
CA GLY A 198 15.81 -21.59 -7.86
C GLY A 198 14.52 -21.06 -7.23
N TRP A 199 14.48 -19.76 -6.90
CA TRP A 199 13.31 -19.10 -6.32
C TRP A 199 12.19 -18.88 -7.36
N LEU A 200 12.54 -18.42 -8.57
CA LEU A 200 11.60 -18.18 -9.67
C LEU A 200 10.79 -19.42 -10.09
N ARG A 201 11.41 -20.61 -10.13
CA ARG A 201 10.69 -21.87 -10.45
C ARG A 201 9.68 -22.27 -9.37
N ARG A 202 9.97 -22.02 -8.08
CA ARG A 202 9.04 -22.35 -6.97
C ARG A 202 7.85 -21.40 -6.90
N VAL A 203 8.05 -20.11 -7.20
CA VAL A 203 6.96 -19.12 -7.22
C VAL A 203 6.02 -19.39 -8.39
N MET A 204 6.54 -19.62 -9.60
CA MET A 204 5.73 -19.97 -10.78
C MET A 204 4.89 -21.24 -10.58
N PHE A 205 5.47 -22.29 -9.98
CA PHE A 205 4.73 -23.54 -9.74
C PHE A 205 3.59 -23.37 -8.72
N ARG A 206 3.76 -22.51 -7.71
CA ARG A 206 2.72 -22.22 -6.70
C ARG A 206 1.62 -21.30 -7.22
N VAL A 207 1.93 -20.35 -8.08
CA VAL A 207 0.92 -19.45 -8.70
C VAL A 207 -0.02 -20.23 -9.61
N VAL A 208 0.51 -21.14 -10.45
CA VAL A 208 -0.32 -21.99 -11.33
C VAL A 208 -1.21 -22.95 -10.53
N ALA A 209 -0.68 -23.54 -9.45
CA ALA A 209 -1.47 -24.42 -8.58
C ALA A 209 -2.58 -23.66 -7.81
N GLY A 210 -2.31 -22.42 -7.36
CA GLY A 210 -3.28 -21.60 -6.63
C GLY A 210 -4.46 -21.11 -7.47
N ILE A 211 -4.20 -20.65 -8.71
CA ILE A 211 -5.26 -20.15 -9.62
C ILE A 211 -6.26 -21.27 -9.96
N SER A 212 -5.79 -22.50 -10.13
CA SER A 212 -6.64 -23.65 -10.41
C SER A 212 -7.60 -23.99 -9.25
N SER A 213 -7.19 -23.72 -8.00
CA SER A 213 -8.01 -23.99 -6.81
C SER A 213 -9.09 -22.91 -6.59
N VAL A 214 -8.78 -21.64 -6.88
CA VAL A 214 -9.75 -20.53 -6.77
C VAL A 214 -10.84 -20.62 -7.85
N MET A 215 -10.49 -21.02 -9.07
CA MET A 215 -11.48 -21.24 -10.14
C MET A 215 -12.43 -22.41 -9.85
N LYS A 216 -11.95 -23.49 -9.22
CA LYS A 216 -12.81 -24.61 -8.79
C LYS A 216 -13.80 -24.20 -7.68
N LEU A 217 -13.38 -23.32 -6.76
CA LEU A 217 -14.27 -22.83 -5.71
C LEU A 217 -15.38 -21.92 -6.26
N ALA A 218 -15.05 -21.06 -7.23
CA ALA A 218 -16.02 -20.18 -7.88
C ALA A 218 -17.08 -20.93 -8.72
N THR A 219 -16.72 -22.13 -9.23
CA THR A 219 -17.64 -22.95 -10.03
C THR A 219 -18.64 -23.69 -9.15
N ASN A 220 -18.22 -24.20 -7.99
CA ASN A 220 -19.11 -24.89 -7.04
C ASN A 220 -20.14 -23.97 -6.37
N LEU A 221 -19.84 -22.67 -6.22
CA LEU A 221 -20.79 -21.70 -5.66
C LEU A 221 -21.92 -21.34 -6.64
N ARG A 222 -21.74 -21.59 -7.95
CA ARG A 222 -22.79 -21.34 -8.96
C ARG A 222 -23.81 -22.47 -9.10
N SER A 223 -23.46 -23.70 -8.72
CA SER A 223 -24.36 -24.86 -8.84
C SER A 223 -25.27 -25.08 -7.63
N GLY A 224 -25.06 -24.36 -6.53
CA GLY A 224 -25.83 -24.52 -5.28
C GLY A 224 -27.16 -23.74 -5.21
N PHE A 225 -27.45 -22.87 -6.18
CA PHE A 225 -28.69 -22.07 -6.20
C PHE A 225 -29.78 -22.80 -6.99
N ARG A 226 -30.21 -23.96 -6.48
CA ARG A 226 -31.39 -24.67 -7.00
C ARG A 226 -32.60 -24.29 -6.15
N GLU A 227 -33.66 -23.90 -6.84
CA GLU A 227 -34.91 -23.31 -6.36
C GLU A 227 -35.47 -23.98 -5.11
N ARG A 228 -35.85 -23.15 -4.12
CA ARG A 228 -36.76 -23.59 -3.06
C ARG A 228 -38.17 -23.69 -3.68
N PRO A 229 -38.87 -24.83 -3.55
CA PRO A 229 -40.26 -24.91 -3.96
C PRO A 229 -41.11 -24.03 -3.04
N SER A 230 -41.94 -23.20 -3.65
CA SER A 230 -43.00 -22.43 -3.01
C SER A 230 -44.00 -23.40 -2.37
N VAL A 231 -44.24 -23.26 -1.08
CA VAL A 231 -45.38 -23.88 -0.38
C VAL A 231 -46.44 -22.82 -0.19
#